data_AF-A0A840Q0B4-F1
#
_entry.id   AF-A0A840Q0B4-F1
#
_cell.length_a   1.000
_cell.length_b   1.000
_cell.length_c   1.000
_cell.angle_alpha   90.00
_cell.angle_beta   90.00
_cell.angle_gamma   90.00
#
_symmetry.space_group_name_H-M   'P 1'
#
loop_
_entity.id
_entity.type
_entity.pdbx_description
1 polymer ?
#
loop_
_entity_poly.entity_id
_entity_poly.type
_entity_poly.pdbx_seq_one_letter_code
_entity_poly.pdbx_strand_id
1 'polypeptide(L)'
;MVTRSDRTAIDSGDLPSPPATSNANLCTDTALCTTGRSGNQMAGVEEVRAGIALANQKMQEGIAALQQTNLVLEEAQAALVTATQGSGQEEMQHAHGMLAEVMQTISGVQGLLGATISSTEGYAGRL
;
A
#
# COMPACT_ATOMS: atom_id res chain seq x y z
N MET A 1 -61.13 -21.92 31.62
CA MET A 1 -61.57 -21.29 30.35
C MET A 1 -60.32 -20.99 29.53
N VAL A 2 -60.27 -21.49 28.30
CA VAL A 2 -59.14 -21.40 27.35
C VAL A 2 -59.22 -20.11 26.51
N THR A 3 -58.13 -19.82 25.78
CA THR A 3 -57.90 -18.86 24.67
C THR A 3 -57.18 -17.58 25.13
N ARG A 4 -56.20 -16.97 24.45
CA ARG A 4 -55.69 -17.00 23.07
C ARG A 4 -54.36 -16.19 23.12
N SER A 5 -53.24 -16.69 22.60
CA SER A 5 -52.67 -16.31 21.29
C SER A 5 -52.42 -14.82 21.05
N ASP A 6 -51.19 -14.55 20.62
CA ASP A 6 -50.81 -13.69 19.51
C ASP A 6 -50.49 -12.20 19.71
N ARG A 7 -49.26 -11.89 19.28
CA ARG A 7 -48.87 -10.78 18.39
C ARG A 7 -49.00 -9.36 18.93
N THR A 8 -47.82 -8.76 19.10
CA THR A 8 -47.37 -7.55 18.37
C THR A 8 -45.91 -7.34 18.76
N ALA A 9 -44.96 -7.99 18.08
CA ALA A 9 -44.37 -7.47 16.84
C ALA A 9 -43.99 -5.99 17.01
N ILE A 10 -42.90 -5.73 17.73
CA ILE A 10 -42.16 -4.47 17.61
C ILE A 10 -41.33 -4.64 16.34
N ASP A 11 -41.98 -4.27 15.25
CA ASP A 11 -41.42 -3.95 13.94
C ASP A 11 -40.60 -2.67 14.09
N SER A 12 -39.29 -2.77 13.97
CA SER A 12 -38.39 -1.63 13.76
C SER A 12 -37.10 -2.13 13.12
N GLY A 13 -37.11 -2.09 11.79
CA GLY A 13 -35.99 -1.56 11.02
C GLY A 13 -34.75 -2.44 10.89
N ASP A 14 -34.71 -3.19 9.80
CA ASP A 14 -33.69 -2.97 8.76
C ASP A 14 -32.25 -2.83 9.24
N LEU A 15 -31.61 -3.96 9.52
CA LEU A 15 -30.15 -4.06 9.43
C LEU A 15 -29.82 -4.51 8.00
N PRO A 16 -29.27 -3.64 7.14
CA PRO A 16 -28.68 -4.09 5.89
C PRO A 16 -27.47 -4.97 6.21
N SER A 17 -27.55 -6.24 5.80
CA SER A 17 -26.41 -7.14 5.67
C SER A 17 -25.25 -6.41 4.98
N PRO A 18 -24.02 -6.41 5.53
CA PRO A 18 -22.88 -5.96 4.76
C PRO A 18 -22.71 -6.90 3.56
N PRO A 19 -22.66 -6.39 2.31
CA PRO A 19 -22.24 -7.22 1.19
C PRO A 19 -20.82 -7.70 1.45
N ALA A 20 -20.59 -8.97 1.16
CA ALA A 20 -19.27 -9.58 1.15
C ALA A 20 -18.28 -8.63 0.46
N THR A 21 -17.31 -8.12 1.21
CA THR A 21 -16.17 -7.42 0.63
C THR A 21 -15.28 -8.47 -0.03
N SER A 22 -15.70 -8.87 -1.23
CA SER A 22 -14.90 -9.51 -2.24
C SER A 22 -13.76 -8.56 -2.61
N ASN A 23 -12.61 -8.69 -1.95
CA ASN A 23 -11.30 -8.50 -2.57
C ASN A 23 -10.15 -8.93 -1.64
N ALA A 24 -10.11 -10.22 -1.33
CA ALA A 24 -8.83 -10.88 -1.04
C ALA A 24 -8.10 -11.15 -2.37
N ASN A 25 -7.75 -10.07 -3.08
CA ASN A 25 -6.93 -10.11 -4.29
C ASN A 25 -5.59 -9.40 -4.05
N LEU A 26 -5.04 -9.58 -2.85
CA LEU A 26 -3.64 -9.39 -2.59
C LEU A 26 -3.05 -10.76 -2.24
N CYS A 27 -2.12 -11.19 -3.09
CA CYS A 27 -1.18 -12.30 -2.88
C CYS A 27 -1.56 -13.72 -3.34
N THR A 28 -2.01 -13.90 -4.59
CA THR A 28 -1.96 -15.24 -5.23
C THR A 28 -1.38 -15.30 -6.64
N ASP A 29 -1.03 -14.18 -7.27
CA ASP A 29 -0.40 -14.18 -8.60
C ASP A 29 1.14 -14.08 -8.56
N THR A 30 1.77 -14.72 -7.57
CA THR A 30 3.24 -14.95 -7.58
C THR A 30 3.61 -16.18 -8.42
N ALA A 31 2.62 -16.90 -8.98
CA ALA A 31 2.86 -18.14 -9.73
C ALA A 31 3.02 -17.94 -11.25
N LEU A 32 2.67 -16.79 -11.83
CA LEU A 32 2.78 -16.55 -13.28
C LEU A 32 4.05 -15.82 -13.73
N CYS A 33 4.92 -15.37 -12.82
CA CYS A 33 6.21 -14.79 -13.20
C CYS A 33 7.32 -15.81 -13.49
N THR A 34 7.13 -17.12 -13.23
CA THR A 34 8.25 -18.09 -13.23
C THR A 34 8.08 -19.28 -14.18
N THR A 35 6.99 -19.37 -14.96
CA THR A 35 6.73 -20.55 -15.82
C THR A 35 6.63 -20.20 -17.31
N GLY A 36 7.59 -19.43 -17.83
CA GLY A 36 7.73 -19.10 -19.26
C GLY A 36 9.06 -19.52 -19.91
N ARG A 37 9.94 -20.22 -19.19
CA ARG A 37 11.32 -20.51 -19.65
C ARG A 37 11.40 -21.78 -20.52
N SER A 38 10.85 -21.77 -21.73
CA SER A 38 11.30 -22.68 -22.81
C SER A 38 10.76 -22.24 -24.17
N GLY A 39 11.37 -21.21 -24.77
CA GLY A 39 10.89 -20.65 -26.03
C GLY A 39 11.82 -19.64 -26.71
N ASN A 40 13.08 -20.02 -26.93
CA ASN A 40 13.92 -19.60 -28.06
C ASN A 40 14.32 -18.09 -28.17
N GLN A 41 15.52 -17.76 -27.67
CA GLN A 41 16.41 -16.59 -27.86
C GLN A 41 15.92 -15.16 -28.26
N MET A 42 14.79 -14.94 -28.96
CA MET A 42 14.17 -13.62 -29.15
C MET A 42 13.18 -13.27 -28.03
N ALA A 43 12.50 -14.27 -27.46
CA ALA A 43 11.67 -14.09 -26.26
C ALA A 43 12.48 -13.52 -25.09
N GLY A 44 13.77 -13.87 -24.95
CA GLY A 44 14.59 -13.40 -23.84
C GLY A 44 14.76 -11.87 -23.77
N VAL A 45 14.78 -11.16 -24.90
CA VAL A 45 14.94 -9.69 -24.90
C VAL A 45 13.61 -8.99 -24.66
N GLU A 46 12.53 -9.47 -25.29
CA GLU A 46 11.17 -8.95 -25.13
C GLU A 46 10.60 -9.25 -23.74
N GLU A 47 10.91 -10.42 -23.19
CA GLU A 47 10.57 -10.85 -21.82
C GLU A 47 11.38 -10.07 -20.78
N VAL A 48 12.65 -9.73 -21.07
CA VAL A 48 13.42 -8.80 -20.24
C VAL A 48 12.85 -7.39 -20.31
N ARG A 49 12.48 -6.89 -21.49
CA ARG A 49 11.80 -5.59 -21.64
C ARG A 49 10.46 -5.56 -20.89
N ALA A 50 9.67 -6.63 -20.98
CA ALA A 50 8.40 -6.77 -20.27
C ALA A 50 8.61 -6.88 -18.74
N GLY A 51 9.60 -7.63 -18.29
CA GLY A 51 9.97 -7.75 -16.87
C GLY A 51 10.46 -6.42 -16.29
N ILE A 52 11.24 -5.67 -17.04
CA ILE A 52 11.67 -4.30 -16.68
C ILE A 52 10.47 -3.37 -16.62
N ALA A 53 9.58 -3.40 -17.61
CA ALA A 53 8.38 -2.56 -17.61
C ALA A 53 7.49 -2.87 -16.41
N LEU A 54 7.31 -4.15 -16.06
CA LEU A 54 6.56 -4.57 -14.88
C LEU A 54 7.25 -4.14 -13.58
N ALA A 55 8.56 -4.31 -13.46
CA ALA A 55 9.32 -3.84 -12.30
C ALA A 55 9.23 -2.31 -12.15
N ASN A 56 9.34 -1.56 -13.24
CA ASN A 56 9.17 -0.11 -13.25
C ASN A 56 7.77 0.30 -12.82
N GLN A 57 6.74 -0.37 -13.33
CA GLN A 57 5.36 -0.13 -12.92
C GLN A 57 5.19 -0.37 -11.41
N LYS A 58 5.73 -1.48 -10.88
CA LYS A 58 5.69 -1.78 -9.44
C LYS A 58 6.46 -0.77 -8.60
N MET A 59 7.59 -0.27 -9.09
CA MET A 59 8.34 0.79 -8.43
C MET A 59 7.57 2.12 -8.45
N GLN A 60 6.87 2.46 -9.53
CA GLN A 60 6.00 3.64 -9.60
C GLN A 60 4.81 3.53 -8.64
N GLU A 61 4.16 2.36 -8.56
CA GLU A 61 3.13 2.06 -7.56
C GLU A 61 3.70 2.22 -6.13
N GLY A 62 4.92 1.75 -5.89
CA GLY A 62 5.64 1.94 -4.63
C GLY A 62 5.89 3.41 -4.30
N ILE A 63 6.31 4.23 -5.26
CA ILE A 63 6.49 5.68 -5.07
C ILE A 63 5.16 6.34 -4.68
N ALA A 64 4.06 6.00 -5.34
CA ALA A 64 2.73 6.51 -4.99
C ALA A 64 2.32 6.09 -3.56
N ALA A 65 2.57 4.84 -3.17
CA ALA A 65 2.33 4.37 -1.81
C ALA A 65 3.21 5.10 -0.77
N LEU A 66 4.45 5.42 -1.11
CA LEU A 66 5.35 6.21 -0.26
C LEU A 66 4.86 7.66 -0.12
N GLN A 67 4.30 8.25 -1.18
CA GLN A 67 3.66 9.57 -1.09
C GLN A 67 2.45 9.53 -0.15
N GLN A 68 1.61 8.51 -0.26
CA GLN A 68 0.50 8.30 0.66
C GLN A 68 0.99 8.09 2.11
N THR A 69 2.10 7.38 2.28
CA THR A 69 2.71 7.15 3.60
C THR A 69 3.18 8.47 4.22
N ASN A 70 3.74 9.40 3.43
CA ASN A 70 4.10 10.73 3.93
C ASN A 70 2.88 11.49 4.46
N LEU A 71 1.75 11.47 3.75
CA LEU A 71 0.52 12.11 4.23
C LEU A 71 0.07 11.55 5.59
N VAL A 72 0.10 10.21 5.73
CA VAL A 72 -0.25 9.54 6.99
C VAL A 72 0.74 9.89 8.11
N LEU A 73 2.03 10.04 7.79
CA LEU A 73 3.06 10.46 8.74
C LEU A 73 2.88 11.92 9.19
N GLU A 74 2.49 12.82 8.29
CA GLU A 74 2.15 14.21 8.63
C GLU A 74 0.94 14.27 9.58
N GLU A 75 -0.10 13.49 9.31
CA GLU A 75 -1.25 13.36 10.22
C GLU A 75 -0.85 12.77 11.57
N ALA A 76 -0.01 11.73 11.59
CA ALA A 76 0.51 11.13 12.81
C ALA A 76 1.37 12.14 13.61
N GLN A 77 2.19 12.94 12.93
CA GLN A 77 2.97 14.01 13.55
C GLN A 77 2.05 15.06 14.20
N ALA A 78 1.00 15.50 13.51
CA ALA A 78 0.02 16.44 14.05
C ALA A 78 -0.73 15.87 15.26
N ALA A 79 -1.12 14.60 15.20
CA ALA A 79 -1.77 13.89 16.30
C ALA A 79 -0.83 13.76 17.52
N LEU A 80 0.45 13.44 17.28
CA LEU A 80 1.49 13.41 18.31
C LEU A 80 1.63 14.77 18.98
N VAL A 81 1.83 15.85 18.22
CA VAL A 81 1.95 17.23 18.74
C VAL A 81 0.72 17.63 19.56
N THR A 82 -0.47 17.20 19.13
CA THR A 82 -1.72 17.50 19.85
C THR A 82 -1.81 16.72 21.16
N ALA A 83 -1.49 15.43 21.14
CA ALA A 83 -1.47 14.58 22.34
C ALA A 83 -0.43 15.04 23.36
N THR A 84 0.60 15.76 22.90
CA THR A 84 1.75 16.09 23.72
C THR A 84 1.81 17.53 24.23
N GLN A 85 0.87 18.38 23.79
CA GLN A 85 0.73 19.79 24.20
C GLN A 85 0.52 20.04 25.71
N GLY A 86 0.52 19.01 26.56
CA GLY A 86 0.52 19.13 28.02
C GLY A 86 1.53 18.24 28.76
N SER A 87 2.33 17.44 28.05
CA SER A 87 3.32 16.53 28.63
C SER A 87 4.72 17.08 28.39
N GLY A 88 5.40 17.56 29.43
CA GLY A 88 6.80 17.98 29.38
C GLY A 88 7.77 16.80 29.27
N GLN A 89 7.68 15.99 28.22
CA GLN A 89 8.43 14.75 28.07
C GLN A 89 9.54 14.82 27.00
N GLU A 90 10.80 14.68 27.44
CA GLU A 90 11.98 14.50 26.59
C GLU A 90 11.87 13.29 25.65
N GLU A 91 11.15 12.23 26.05
CA GLU A 91 10.89 11.03 25.24
C GLU A 91 10.15 11.34 23.93
N MET A 92 9.35 12.41 23.94
CA MET A 92 8.59 12.84 22.77
C MET A 92 9.46 13.60 21.76
N GLN A 93 10.44 14.38 22.22
CA GLN A 93 11.44 14.99 21.34
C GLN A 93 12.24 13.90 20.62
N HIS A 94 12.55 12.81 21.31
CA HIS A 94 13.17 11.64 20.69
C HIS A 94 12.25 10.99 19.64
N ALA A 95 10.96 10.79 19.95
CA ALA A 95 9.98 10.27 18.99
C ALA A 95 9.81 11.18 17.76
N HIS A 96 9.80 12.50 17.93
CA HIS A 96 9.77 13.46 16.83
C HIS A 96 11.02 13.37 15.94
N GLY A 97 12.21 13.20 16.55
CA GLY A 97 13.46 12.99 15.81
C GLY A 97 13.42 11.71 14.96
N MET A 98 12.94 10.60 15.52
CA MET A 98 12.78 9.35 14.77
C MET A 98 11.76 9.49 13.62
N LEU A 99 10.64 10.20 13.84
CA LEU A 99 9.63 10.40 12.81
C LEU A 99 10.16 11.26 11.65
N ALA A 100 10.94 12.30 11.96
CA ALA A 100 11.63 13.09 10.95
C ALA A 100 12.64 12.25 10.15
N GLU A 101 13.40 11.35 10.82
CA GLU A 101 14.32 10.42 10.15
C GLU A 101 13.59 9.48 9.18
N VAL A 102 12.41 8.97 9.57
CA VAL A 102 11.58 8.13 8.70
C VAL A 102 11.11 8.90 7.47
N MET A 103 10.63 10.14 7.61
CA MET A 103 10.22 10.97 6.47
C MET A 103 11.38 11.26 5.51
N GLN A 104 12.57 11.52 6.06
CA GLN A 104 13.80 11.68 5.27
C GLN A 104 14.18 10.39 4.54
N THR A 105 14.06 9.25 5.22
CA THR A 105 14.35 7.92 4.65
C THR A 105 13.39 7.61 3.51
N ILE A 106 12.10 7.85 3.69
CA ILE A 106 11.09 7.65 2.64
C ILE A 106 11.41 8.52 1.42
N SER A 107 11.73 9.79 1.62
CA SER A 107 12.12 10.70 0.54
C SER A 107 13.38 10.20 -0.19
N GLY A 108 14.36 9.69 0.55
CA GLY A 108 15.54 9.05 -0.01
C GLY A 108 15.21 7.80 -0.85
N VAL A 109 14.32 6.95 -0.35
CA VAL A 109 13.84 5.74 -1.07
C VAL A 109 13.09 6.13 -2.33
N GLN A 110 12.24 7.16 -2.32
CA GLN A 110 11.57 7.67 -3.53
C GLN A 110 12.60 8.11 -4.59
N GLY A 111 13.66 8.81 -4.17
CA GLY A 111 14.77 9.20 -5.05
C GLY A 111 15.53 7.99 -5.61
N LEU A 112 15.85 7.00 -4.77
CA LEU A 112 16.52 5.77 -5.19
C LEU A 112 15.66 4.94 -6.16
N LEU A 113 14.35 4.83 -5.92
CA LEU A 113 13.41 4.17 -6.82
C LEU A 113 13.34 4.90 -8.17
N GLY A 114 13.25 6.24 -8.16
CA GLY A 114 13.29 7.06 -9.38
C GLY A 114 14.57 6.86 -10.19
N ALA A 115 15.73 6.85 -9.52
CA ALA A 115 17.02 6.58 -10.14
C ALA A 115 17.10 5.16 -10.72
N THR A 116 16.55 4.17 -10.00
CA THR A 116 16.49 2.78 -10.44
C THR A 116 15.61 2.63 -11.67
N ILE A 117 14.42 3.25 -11.69
CA ILE A 117 13.54 3.29 -12.87
C ILE A 117 14.29 3.86 -14.07
N SER A 118 14.90 5.05 -13.93
CA SER A 118 15.67 5.68 -15.01
C SER A 118 16.82 4.80 -15.51
N SER A 119 17.54 4.14 -14.60
CA SER A 119 18.62 3.22 -14.97
C SER A 119 18.09 2.01 -15.74
N THR A 120 16.93 1.47 -15.33
CA THR A 120 16.34 0.29 -15.96
C THR A 120 15.69 0.63 -17.31
N GLU A 121 15.07 1.81 -17.44
CA GLU A 121 14.59 2.35 -18.73
C GLU A 121 15.75 2.60 -19.69
N GLY A 122 16.87 3.15 -19.21
CA GLY A 122 18.08 3.35 -20.00
C GLY A 122 18.69 2.05 -20.52
N TYR A 123 18.53 0.94 -19.77
CA TYR A 123 18.92 -0.39 -20.22
C TYR A 123 17.90 -0.96 -21.23
N ALA A 124 16.60 -0.90 -20.94
CA ALA A 124 15.55 -1.36 -21.85
C ALA A 124 15.54 -0.62 -23.20
N GLY A 125 15.88 0.67 -23.21
CA GLY A 125 15.97 1.47 -24.44
C GLY A 125 17.19 1.14 -25.32
N ARG A 126 18.20 0.44 -24.78
CA ARG A 126 19.38 -0.03 -25.52
C ARG A 126 19.22 -1.45 -26.08
N LEU A 127 18.31 -2.24 -25.49
CA LEU A 127 17.85 -3.53 -26.01
C LEU A 127 16.92 -3.32 -27.20
#